data_AF-A0A3P1XS12-F1
#
_entry.id   AF-A0A3P1XS12-F1
#
_cell.length_a   1.000
_cell.length_b   1.000
_cell.length_c   1.000
_cell.angle_alpha   90.00
_cell.angle_beta   90.00
_cell.angle_gamma   90.00
#
_symmetry.space_group_name_H-M   'P 1'
#
loop_
_entity.id
_entity.type
_entity.pdbx_description
1 polymer ?
#
loop_
_entity_poly.entity_id
_entity_poly.type
_entity_poly.pdbx_seq_one_letter_code
_entity_poly.pdbx_strand_id
1 'polypeptide(L)'
;MIIVDKVTVGIPGATGDVTPALTQLRNQAQAAQSAAASSANTANAAASRAQAAASKAEGVATAIDPVTVNQRFSAIESRLNSKADLSGGKVNSSQLPTSTGTTSGTIPLRGSGGRLPGVAEPSSSTDAANKSYVDRVVAAVPRPPVKVDTGWHNLILSSGWTGVANHIPRARFVDGVLYVEGAVRRNAGGALTSFATLPPAVKSRITARAKDAFVGAFCALHTNGSRAFGELYLTTTNGVIATGDYTTLDGNAGWVIPITFSFIGDL
;
A
#
# COMPACT_ATOMS: atom_id res chain seq x y z
N MET A 1 -76.71 -59.97 64.49
CA MET A 1 -77.12 -60.25 65.88
C MET A 1 -76.07 -61.16 66.49
N ILE A 2 -75.08 -60.58 67.17
CA ILE A 2 -74.03 -61.32 67.88
C ILE A 2 -74.38 -61.19 69.36
N ILE A 3 -74.74 -62.31 69.98
CA ILE A 3 -74.96 -62.41 71.42
C ILE A 3 -73.59 -62.33 72.06
N VAL A 4 -73.31 -61.26 72.81
CA VAL A 4 -72.10 -61.12 73.59
C VAL A 4 -72.40 -61.70 74.97
N ASP A 5 -72.02 -62.95 75.19
CA ASP A 5 -72.12 -63.59 76.49
C ASP A 5 -71.01 -63.05 77.42
N LYS A 6 -71.38 -62.77 78.67
CA LYS A 6 -70.49 -62.17 79.68
C LYS A 6 -69.55 -63.26 80.18
N VAL A 7 -68.36 -63.37 79.58
CA VAL A 7 -67.29 -64.19 80.15
C VAL A 7 -66.71 -63.46 81.36
N THR A 8 -67.05 -63.93 82.56
CA THR A 8 -66.41 -63.51 83.82
C THR A 8 -65.24 -64.46 84.06
N VAL A 9 -64.02 -64.04 83.73
CA VAL A 9 -62.81 -64.79 84.08
C VAL A 9 -62.40 -64.37 85.50
N GLY A 10 -62.58 -65.27 86.47
CA GLY A 10 -62.16 -65.07 87.85
C GLY A 10 -60.64 -65.15 87.97
N ILE A 11 -59.98 -64.00 88.12
CA ILE A 11 -58.58 -63.93 88.58
C ILE A 11 -58.62 -63.50 90.05
N PRO A 12 -58.23 -64.36 91.01
CA PRO A 12 -58.25 -64.04 92.44
C PRO A 12 -57.28 -62.91 92.77
N GLY A 13 -57.77 -61.81 93.34
CA GLY A 13 -56.95 -60.72 93.90
C GLY A 13 -56.98 -59.38 93.15
N ALA A 14 -57.63 -59.28 91.99
CA ALA A 14 -57.82 -58.02 91.28
C ALA A 14 -59.25 -57.46 91.49
N THR A 15 -59.52 -56.86 92.64
CA THR A 15 -60.79 -56.15 92.92
C THR A 15 -60.80 -54.69 92.41
N GLY A 16 -59.88 -54.33 91.52
CA GLY A 16 -59.90 -53.05 90.83
C GLY A 16 -60.84 -53.11 89.62
N ASP A 17 -61.71 -52.10 89.47
CA ASP A 17 -62.51 -51.93 88.26
C ASP A 17 -61.60 -51.96 87.03
N VAL A 18 -61.74 -53.01 86.19
CA VAL A 18 -60.94 -53.22 84.97
C VAL A 18 -61.43 -52.38 83.78
N THR A 19 -62.57 -51.69 83.94
CA THR A 19 -63.20 -50.86 82.91
C THR A 19 -62.28 -49.76 82.37
N PRO A 20 -61.48 -49.04 83.19
CA PRO A 20 -60.55 -48.03 82.70
C PRO A 20 -59.43 -48.61 81.83
N ALA A 21 -58.84 -49.76 82.22
CA ALA A 21 -57.79 -50.43 81.47
C ALA A 21 -58.30 -50.97 80.12
N LEU A 22 -59.50 -51.55 80.11
CA LEU A 22 -60.14 -52.02 78.88
C LEU A 22 -60.51 -50.86 77.94
N THR A 23 -60.95 -49.72 78.50
CA THR A 23 -61.22 -48.50 77.73
C THR A 23 -59.95 -47.92 77.14
N GLN A 24 -58.86 -47.88 77.92
CA GLN A 24 -57.55 -47.45 77.45
C GLN A 24 -57.03 -48.33 76.31
N LEU A 25 -57.16 -49.66 76.44
CA LEU A 25 -56.77 -50.61 75.38
C LEU A 25 -57.60 -50.41 74.11
N ARG A 26 -58.92 -50.20 74.22
CA ARG A 26 -59.79 -49.90 73.06
C ARG A 26 -59.37 -48.59 72.38
N ASN A 27 -59.10 -47.54 73.16
CA ASN A 27 -58.65 -46.26 72.63
C ASN A 27 -57.29 -46.38 71.92
N GLN A 28 -56.36 -47.16 72.49
CA GLN A 28 -55.07 -47.45 71.86
C GLN A 28 -55.21 -48.25 70.56
N ALA A 29 -56.06 -49.28 70.55
CA ALA A 29 -56.34 -50.08 69.37
C ALA A 29 -56.97 -49.22 68.25
N GLN A 30 -57.93 -48.35 68.59
CA GLN A 30 -58.56 -47.43 67.65
C GLN A 30 -57.57 -46.38 67.12
N ALA A 31 -56.68 -45.87 67.97
CA ALA A 31 -55.61 -44.96 67.56
C ALA A 31 -54.61 -45.64 66.61
N ALA A 32 -54.19 -46.87 66.92
CA ALA A 32 -53.31 -47.66 66.05
C ALA A 32 -53.96 -47.98 64.70
N GLN A 33 -55.25 -48.36 64.69
CA GLN A 33 -56.01 -48.57 63.47
C GLN A 33 -56.09 -47.29 62.63
N SER A 34 -56.34 -46.14 63.26
CA SER A 34 -56.39 -44.84 62.59
C SER A 34 -55.03 -44.43 62.01
N ALA A 35 -53.94 -44.66 62.76
CA ALA A 35 -52.58 -44.38 62.28
C ALA A 35 -52.17 -45.29 61.11
N ALA A 36 -52.55 -46.57 61.15
CA ALA A 36 -52.33 -47.51 60.05
C ALA A 36 -53.11 -47.08 58.80
N ALA A 37 -54.36 -46.64 58.95
CA ALA A 37 -55.16 -46.12 57.84
C ALA A 37 -54.54 -44.85 57.22
N SER A 38 -54.09 -43.89 58.04
CA SER A 38 -53.39 -42.69 57.56
C SER A 38 -52.07 -43.02 56.84
N SER A 39 -51.32 -43.99 57.36
CA SER A 39 -50.07 -44.46 56.74
C SER A 39 -50.33 -45.13 55.39
N ALA A 40 -51.37 -45.97 55.30
CA ALA A 40 -51.81 -46.58 54.05
C ALA A 40 -52.25 -45.53 53.02
N ASN A 41 -53.00 -44.51 53.45
CA ASN A 41 -53.41 -43.41 52.56
C ASN A 41 -52.21 -42.62 52.03
N THR A 42 -51.19 -42.38 52.87
CA THR A 42 -49.95 -41.69 52.46
C THR A 42 -49.14 -42.54 51.48
N ALA A 43 -49.04 -43.85 51.72
CA ALA A 43 -48.37 -44.79 50.81
C ALA A 43 -49.09 -44.84 49.45
N ASN A 44 -50.43 -44.90 49.44
CA ASN A 44 -51.21 -44.86 48.21
C ASN A 44 -51.02 -43.53 47.46
N ALA A 45 -51.03 -42.39 48.15
CA ALA A 45 -50.77 -41.09 47.53
C ALA A 45 -49.33 -40.95 47.00
N ALA A 46 -48.35 -41.60 47.62
CA ALA A 46 -46.98 -41.66 47.11
C ALA A 46 -46.88 -42.55 45.85
N ALA A 47 -47.55 -43.70 45.85
CA ALA A 47 -47.62 -44.60 44.71
C ALA A 47 -48.27 -43.93 43.48
N SER A 48 -49.40 -43.23 43.66
CA SER A 48 -50.05 -42.49 42.56
C SER A 48 -49.16 -41.38 42.01
N ARG A 49 -48.42 -40.66 42.86
CA ARG A 49 -47.46 -39.62 42.42
C ARG A 49 -46.28 -40.21 41.63
N ALA A 50 -45.76 -41.36 42.06
CA ALA A 50 -44.70 -42.08 41.35
C ALA A 50 -45.17 -42.56 39.96
N GLN A 51 -46.38 -43.10 39.88
CA GLN A 51 -47.00 -43.51 38.60
C GLN A 51 -47.17 -42.32 37.65
N ALA A 52 -47.69 -41.19 38.13
CA ALA A 52 -47.83 -39.98 37.32
C ALA A 52 -46.48 -39.43 36.83
N ALA A 53 -45.43 -39.48 37.66
CA ALA A 53 -44.09 -39.09 37.26
C ALA A 53 -43.49 -40.03 36.20
N ALA A 54 -43.72 -41.35 36.33
CA ALA A 54 -43.30 -42.34 35.34
C ALA A 54 -43.99 -42.13 33.99
N SER A 55 -45.32 -41.96 33.97
CA SER A 55 -46.06 -41.67 32.74
C SER A 55 -45.63 -40.36 32.08
N LYS A 56 -45.30 -39.33 32.87
CA LYS A 56 -44.76 -38.07 32.34
C LYS A 56 -43.38 -38.28 31.71
N ALA A 57 -42.50 -39.06 32.34
CA ALA A 57 -41.17 -39.35 31.80
C ALA A 57 -41.23 -40.15 30.49
N GLU A 58 -42.13 -41.13 30.41
CA GLU A 58 -42.37 -41.91 29.20
C GLU A 58 -42.93 -41.04 28.05
N GLY A 59 -43.84 -40.11 28.36
CA GLY A 59 -44.33 -39.13 27.38
C GLY A 59 -43.23 -38.23 26.83
N VAL A 60 -42.30 -37.78 27.68
CA VAL A 60 -41.14 -36.96 27.26
C VAL A 60 -40.16 -37.78 26.42
N ALA A 61 -39.88 -39.03 26.79
CA ALA A 61 -39.01 -39.92 26.02
C ALA A 61 -39.58 -40.21 24.63
N THR A 62 -40.90 -40.39 24.52
CA THR A 62 -41.59 -40.60 23.24
C THR A 62 -41.60 -39.34 22.37
N ALA A 63 -41.64 -38.15 22.97
CA ALA A 63 -41.56 -36.88 22.25
C ALA A 63 -40.18 -36.63 21.61
N ILE A 64 -39.13 -37.29 22.11
CA ILE A 64 -37.82 -37.35 21.47
C ILE A 64 -37.84 -38.51 20.48
N ASP A 65 -38.55 -38.32 19.36
CA ASP A 65 -38.58 -39.31 18.28
C ASP A 65 -37.22 -39.32 17.54
N PRO A 66 -36.45 -40.42 17.61
CA PRO A 66 -35.16 -40.52 16.94
C PRO A 66 -35.28 -40.43 15.41
N VAL A 67 -36.44 -40.79 14.84
CA VAL A 67 -36.69 -40.66 13.40
C VAL A 67 -36.75 -39.18 13.01
N THR A 68 -37.53 -38.38 13.74
CA THR A 68 -37.60 -36.93 13.53
C THR A 68 -36.24 -36.25 13.73
N VAL A 69 -35.46 -36.64 14.75
CA VAL A 69 -34.12 -36.09 14.98
C VAL A 69 -33.18 -36.40 13.81
N ASN A 70 -33.15 -37.66 13.36
CA ASN A 70 -32.33 -38.07 12.22
C ASN A 70 -32.74 -37.39 10.92
N GLN A 71 -34.05 -37.22 10.67
CA GLN A 71 -34.56 -36.47 9.52
C GLN A 71 -34.09 -35.01 9.54
N ARG A 72 -34.11 -34.34 10.70
CA ARG A 72 -33.61 -32.97 10.83
C ARG A 72 -32.10 -32.88 10.61
N PHE A 73 -31.33 -33.84 11.13
CA PHE A 73 -29.88 -33.90 10.86
C PHE A 73 -29.58 -34.12 9.38
N SER A 74 -30.23 -35.08 8.72
CA SER A 74 -30.05 -35.31 7.28
C SER A 74 -30.47 -34.11 6.44
N ALA A 75 -31.52 -33.37 6.83
CA ALA A 75 -31.90 -32.13 6.17
C ALA A 75 -30.86 -31.02 6.34
N ILE A 76 -30.21 -30.91 7.50
CA ILE A 76 -29.11 -29.96 7.75
C ILE A 76 -27.88 -30.35 6.92
N GLU A 77 -27.48 -31.62 6.92
CA GLU A 77 -26.38 -32.13 6.10
C GLU A 77 -26.63 -31.90 4.62
N SER A 78 -27.84 -32.18 4.14
CA SER A 78 -28.24 -31.89 2.76
C SER A 78 -28.15 -30.39 2.43
N ARG A 79 -28.61 -29.51 3.32
CA ARG A 79 -28.49 -28.05 3.15
C ARG A 79 -27.04 -27.56 3.20
N LEU A 80 -26.17 -28.22 3.96
CA LEU A 80 -24.75 -27.86 4.05
C LEU A 80 -24.00 -28.34 2.81
N ASN A 81 -24.28 -29.56 2.36
CA ASN A 81 -23.70 -30.14 1.16
C ASN A 81 -24.24 -29.47 -0.12
N SER A 82 -25.47 -28.96 -0.10
CA SER A 82 -26.04 -28.18 -1.21
C SER A 82 -25.58 -26.73 -1.22
N LYS A 83 -25.01 -26.22 -0.12
CA LYS A 83 -24.23 -24.97 -0.08
C LYS A 83 -22.82 -25.17 -0.68
N ALA A 84 -22.79 -25.81 -1.85
CA ALA A 84 -21.62 -26.15 -2.64
C ALA A 84 -20.78 -24.95 -3.14
N ASP A 85 -21.15 -23.72 -2.76
CA ASP A 85 -20.61 -22.48 -3.28
C ASP A 85 -19.42 -21.92 -2.48
N LEU A 86 -18.88 -22.61 -1.48
CA LEU A 86 -17.75 -22.09 -0.71
C LEU A 86 -16.68 -23.16 -0.49
N SER A 87 -15.76 -23.34 -1.44
CA SER A 87 -14.51 -24.06 -1.19
C SER A 87 -13.54 -23.12 -0.48
N GLY A 88 -13.22 -23.37 0.79
CA GLY A 88 -12.31 -22.51 1.56
C GLY A 88 -12.83 -21.08 1.78
N GLY A 89 -14.15 -20.89 1.87
CA GLY A 89 -14.77 -19.57 2.07
C GLY A 89 -14.86 -18.71 0.81
N LYS A 90 -14.68 -19.29 -0.39
CA LYS A 90 -14.76 -18.59 -1.67
C LYS A 90 -15.63 -19.35 -2.68
N VAL A 91 -16.37 -18.60 -3.49
CA VAL A 91 -17.14 -19.11 -4.64
C VAL A 91 -16.19 -19.76 -5.64
N ASN A 92 -16.56 -20.97 -6.10
CA ASN A 92 -15.79 -21.67 -7.09
C ASN A 92 -15.77 -20.86 -8.40
N SER A 93 -14.61 -20.73 -9.02
CA SER A 93 -14.46 -20.00 -10.29
C SER A 93 -15.33 -20.54 -11.42
N SER A 94 -15.76 -21.81 -11.37
CA SER A 94 -16.71 -22.38 -12.33
C SER A 94 -18.15 -21.90 -12.16
N GLN A 95 -18.47 -21.30 -11.01
CA GLN A 95 -19.79 -20.75 -10.68
C GLN A 95 -19.85 -19.24 -10.88
N LEU A 96 -18.68 -18.60 -11.05
CA LEU A 96 -18.62 -17.23 -11.52
C LEU A 96 -18.95 -17.22 -13.02
N PRO A 97 -19.86 -16.34 -13.48
CA PRO A 97 -20.19 -16.24 -14.89
C PRO A 97 -18.91 -16.01 -15.72
N THR A 98 -18.57 -16.96 -16.59
CA THR A 98 -17.54 -16.79 -17.60
C THR A 98 -18.14 -15.97 -18.74
N SER A 99 -18.45 -14.71 -18.46
CA SER A 99 -18.83 -13.78 -19.51
C SER A 99 -17.59 -13.47 -20.34
N THR A 100 -17.53 -13.98 -21.56
CA THR A 100 -16.57 -13.56 -22.59
C THR A 100 -17.03 -12.29 -23.31
N GLY A 101 -18.17 -11.70 -22.91
CA GLY A 101 -18.75 -10.52 -23.55
C GLY A 101 -19.36 -9.56 -22.52
N THR A 102 -18.77 -8.37 -22.40
CA THR A 102 -19.32 -7.26 -21.61
C THR A 102 -20.73 -6.91 -22.10
N THR A 103 -21.76 -7.23 -21.31
CA THR A 103 -23.06 -6.55 -21.41
C THR A 103 -23.08 -5.37 -20.45
N SER A 104 -23.97 -4.39 -20.66
CA SER A 104 -24.11 -3.18 -19.82
C SER A 104 -24.28 -3.43 -18.31
N GLY A 105 -24.44 -4.68 -17.86
CA GLY A 105 -24.59 -5.06 -16.45
C GLY A 105 -23.64 -6.16 -15.98
N THR A 106 -22.67 -6.62 -16.79
CA THR A 106 -21.72 -7.65 -16.38
C THR A 106 -20.28 -7.18 -16.53
N ILE A 107 -19.55 -7.16 -15.42
CA ILE A 107 -18.08 -7.04 -15.42
C ILE A 107 -17.53 -8.45 -15.67
N PRO A 108 -16.78 -8.72 -16.76
CA PRO A 108 -16.02 -9.95 -16.89
C PRO A 108 -14.99 -9.98 -15.76
N LEU A 109 -15.27 -10.69 -14.68
CA LEU A 109 -14.49 -10.58 -13.45
C LEU A 109 -13.07 -11.15 -13.61
N ARG A 110 -12.81 -12.02 -14.59
CA ARG A 110 -11.49 -12.65 -14.77
C ARG A 110 -11.20 -13.03 -16.22
N GLY A 111 -10.27 -12.32 -16.86
CA GLY A 111 -9.36 -12.94 -17.82
C GLY A 111 -8.24 -13.70 -17.08
N SER A 112 -7.49 -14.52 -17.82
CA SER A 112 -6.36 -15.28 -17.25
C SER A 112 -5.37 -14.34 -16.53
N GLY A 113 -4.95 -14.72 -15.32
CA GLY A 113 -3.99 -13.97 -14.52
C GLY A 113 -4.49 -12.65 -13.90
N GLY A 114 -5.81 -12.46 -13.77
CA GLY A 114 -6.38 -11.25 -13.14
C GLY A 114 -6.44 -10.03 -14.08
N ARG A 115 -6.39 -10.27 -15.39
CA ARG A 115 -6.50 -9.24 -16.43
C ARG A 115 -7.95 -9.11 -16.88
N LEU A 116 -8.39 -7.90 -17.22
CA LEU A 116 -9.67 -7.69 -17.89
C LEU A 116 -9.45 -7.81 -19.42
N PRO A 117 -10.01 -8.82 -20.11
CA PRO A 117 -9.91 -8.91 -21.55
C PRO A 117 -10.85 -7.89 -22.23
N GLY A 118 -10.50 -7.47 -23.45
CA GLY A 118 -11.41 -6.71 -24.31
C GLY A 118 -11.67 -5.25 -23.92
N VAL A 119 -10.80 -4.62 -23.13
CA VAL A 119 -10.91 -3.18 -22.82
C VAL A 119 -10.61 -2.35 -24.09
N ALA A 120 -11.64 -1.72 -24.64
CA ALA A 120 -11.52 -0.82 -25.79
C ALA A 120 -10.70 0.44 -25.44
N GLU A 121 -10.34 1.23 -26.45
CA GLU A 121 -9.75 2.55 -26.20
C GLU A 121 -10.78 3.50 -25.57
N PRO A 122 -10.37 4.36 -24.63
CA PRO A 122 -11.28 5.27 -23.94
C PRO A 122 -11.83 6.32 -24.91
N SER A 123 -13.13 6.59 -24.80
CA SER A 123 -13.87 7.62 -25.55
C SER A 123 -14.30 8.80 -24.67
N SER A 124 -14.35 8.58 -23.35
CA SER A 124 -14.63 9.54 -22.30
C SER A 124 -13.53 9.54 -21.23
N SER A 125 -13.41 10.63 -20.47
CA SER A 125 -12.45 10.77 -19.36
C SER A 125 -12.75 9.84 -18.18
N THR A 126 -13.94 9.25 -18.13
CA THR A 126 -14.36 8.28 -17.11
C THR A 126 -14.16 6.82 -17.54
N ASP A 127 -13.72 6.58 -18.78
CA ASP A 127 -13.54 5.23 -19.30
C ASP A 127 -12.26 4.59 -18.74
N ALA A 128 -12.28 3.26 -18.61
CA ALA A 128 -11.04 2.51 -18.38
C ALA A 128 -10.15 2.58 -19.63
N ALA A 129 -8.85 2.81 -19.42
CA ALA A 129 -7.87 2.83 -20.51
C ALA A 129 -7.13 1.49 -20.61
N ASN A 130 -6.99 0.96 -21.83
CA ASN A 130 -6.11 -0.18 -22.07
C ASN A 130 -4.63 0.24 -22.10
N LYS A 131 -3.72 -0.72 -21.88
CA LYS A 131 -2.28 -0.44 -21.80
C LYS A 131 -1.72 0.16 -23.09
N SER A 132 -2.16 -0.30 -24.26
CA SER A 132 -1.69 0.23 -25.55
C SER A 132 -2.03 1.70 -25.73
N TYR A 133 -3.21 2.13 -25.28
CA TYR A 133 -3.61 3.54 -25.29
C TYR A 133 -2.71 4.35 -24.36
N VAL A 134 -2.51 3.90 -23.11
CA VAL A 134 -1.66 4.60 -22.13
C VAL A 134 -0.23 4.71 -22.65
N ASP A 135 0.36 3.63 -23.14
CA ASP A 135 1.72 3.63 -23.66
C ASP A 135 1.88 4.61 -24.84
N ARG A 136 0.89 4.67 -25.73
CA ARG A 136 0.87 5.62 -26.86
C ARG A 136 0.76 7.07 -26.40
N VAL A 137 -0.16 7.37 -25.48
CA VAL A 137 -0.35 8.73 -24.95
C VAL A 137 0.89 9.18 -24.18
N VAL A 138 1.45 8.32 -23.31
CA VAL A 138 2.67 8.61 -22.56
C VAL A 138 3.88 8.80 -23.47
N ALA A 139 4.02 8.00 -24.53
CA ALA A 139 5.08 8.17 -25.51
C ALA A 139 4.97 9.49 -26.30
N ALA A 140 3.77 10.03 -26.43
CA ALA A 140 3.53 11.32 -27.09
C ALA A 140 3.76 12.53 -26.16
N VAL A 141 3.94 12.33 -24.85
CA VAL A 141 4.29 13.43 -23.93
C VAL A 141 5.67 13.97 -24.33
N PRO A 142 5.79 15.26 -24.70
CA PRO A 142 7.08 15.86 -24.99
C PRO A 142 8.00 15.68 -23.80
N ARG A 143 9.13 15.00 -24.01
CA ARG A 143 10.17 14.96 -22.98
C ARG A 143 10.72 16.37 -22.79
N PRO A 144 11.00 16.80 -21.54
CA PRO A 144 11.76 18.01 -21.34
C PRO A 144 13.07 17.91 -22.15
N PRO A 145 13.58 19.03 -22.68
CA PRO A 145 14.83 19.01 -23.44
C PRO A 145 15.90 18.30 -22.61
N VAL A 146 16.58 17.33 -23.23
CA VAL A 146 17.67 16.61 -22.59
C VAL A 146 18.67 17.63 -22.10
N LYS A 147 19.06 17.54 -20.82
CA LYS A 147 20.11 18.36 -20.24
C LYS A 147 21.35 18.25 -21.13
N VAL A 148 21.68 19.30 -21.89
CA VAL A 148 22.83 19.25 -22.82
C VAL A 148 24.05 19.68 -22.02
N ASP A 149 24.98 18.76 -21.80
CA ASP A 149 26.31 19.06 -21.25
C ASP A 149 27.38 18.53 -22.20
N THR A 150 28.24 19.42 -22.72
CA THR A 150 29.34 19.00 -23.59
C THR A 150 30.48 18.36 -22.81
N GLY A 151 30.51 18.49 -21.49
CA GLY A 151 31.72 18.30 -20.69
C GLY A 151 32.72 19.43 -20.91
N TRP A 152 33.81 19.42 -20.13
CA TRP A 152 34.90 20.37 -20.27
C TRP A 152 35.83 20.00 -21.43
N HIS A 153 36.11 20.96 -22.31
CA HIS A 153 37.05 20.83 -23.41
C HIS A 153 38.08 21.95 -23.37
N ASN A 154 39.35 21.63 -23.59
CA ASN A 154 40.39 22.65 -23.68
C ASN A 154 40.14 23.57 -24.88
N LEU A 155 40.40 24.86 -24.71
CA LEU A 155 40.38 25.81 -25.81
C LEU A 155 41.56 25.55 -26.76
N ILE A 156 41.35 25.84 -28.05
CA ILE A 156 42.40 25.77 -29.07
C ILE A 156 43.13 27.11 -29.05
N LEU A 157 44.37 27.13 -28.56
CA LEU A 157 45.14 28.37 -28.44
C LEU A 157 45.69 28.84 -29.77
N SER A 158 45.63 30.15 -29.99
CA SER A 158 46.16 30.79 -31.19
C SER A 158 47.68 30.88 -31.16
N SER A 159 48.31 31.08 -32.32
CA SER A 159 49.76 31.25 -32.41
C SER A 159 50.24 32.41 -31.51
N GLY A 160 51.36 32.21 -30.82
CA GLY A 160 51.89 33.17 -29.86
C GLY A 160 51.14 33.22 -28.52
N TRP A 161 50.24 32.27 -28.24
CA TRP A 161 49.58 32.11 -26.94
C TRP A 161 49.86 30.74 -26.32
N THR A 162 49.89 30.69 -25.00
CA THR A 162 50.06 29.44 -24.21
C THR A 162 49.13 29.42 -23.02
N GLY A 163 48.79 28.23 -22.52
CA GLY A 163 48.01 28.10 -21.29
C GLY A 163 48.88 28.42 -20.07
N VAL A 164 48.27 28.99 -19.04
CA VAL A 164 48.94 29.17 -17.75
C VAL A 164 48.81 27.89 -16.94
N ALA A 165 49.91 27.46 -16.31
CA ALA A 165 49.92 26.26 -15.45
C ALA A 165 48.82 26.37 -14.37
N ASN A 166 48.11 25.25 -14.14
CA ASN A 166 46.95 25.15 -13.23
C ASN A 166 45.73 26.02 -13.57
N HIS A 167 45.77 26.78 -14.66
CA HIS A 167 44.66 27.59 -15.18
C HIS A 167 44.42 27.26 -16.65
N ILE A 168 44.32 25.97 -16.97
CA ILE A 168 44.16 25.48 -18.34
C ILE A 168 42.88 26.09 -18.93
N PRO A 169 43.00 26.85 -20.03
CA PRO A 169 41.84 27.48 -20.65
C PRO A 169 40.92 26.43 -21.27
N ARG A 170 39.67 26.41 -20.84
CA ARG A 170 38.68 25.40 -21.24
C ARG A 170 37.25 25.95 -21.24
N ALA A 171 36.37 25.26 -21.94
CA ALA A 171 34.97 25.63 -22.06
C ALA A 171 34.03 24.41 -21.98
N ARG A 172 32.79 24.66 -21.57
CA ARG A 172 31.66 23.72 -21.61
C ARG A 172 30.36 24.44 -21.90
N PHE A 173 29.42 23.77 -22.54
CA PHE A 173 28.05 24.24 -22.70
C PHE A 173 27.11 23.41 -21.84
N VAL A 174 26.24 24.08 -21.08
CA VAL A 174 25.29 23.46 -20.15
C VAL A 174 23.95 24.16 -20.28
N ASP A 175 22.94 23.46 -20.76
CA ASP A 175 21.54 23.91 -20.71
C ASP A 175 21.32 25.36 -21.19
N GLY A 176 21.90 25.71 -22.34
CA GLY A 176 21.78 27.05 -22.91
C GLY A 176 22.91 28.01 -22.53
N VAL A 177 23.83 27.62 -21.64
CA VAL A 177 24.89 28.49 -21.12
C VAL A 177 26.27 27.95 -21.45
N LEU A 178 27.06 28.73 -22.19
CA LEU A 178 28.49 28.55 -22.35
C LEU A 178 29.20 29.05 -21.10
N TYR A 179 30.10 28.23 -20.56
CA TYR A 179 31.07 28.60 -19.53
C TYR A 179 32.47 28.50 -20.11
N VAL A 180 33.27 29.53 -19.89
CA VAL A 180 34.69 29.55 -20.22
C VAL A 180 35.47 29.92 -18.97
N GLU A 181 36.58 29.23 -18.74
CA GLU A 181 37.48 29.53 -17.62
C GLU A 181 38.94 29.28 -17.99
N GLY A 182 39.84 29.85 -17.19
CA GLY A 182 41.28 29.64 -17.27
C GLY A 182 42.03 30.93 -17.58
N ALA A 183 43.30 30.79 -17.97
CA ALA A 183 44.14 31.92 -18.31
C ALA A 183 45.10 31.59 -19.45
N VAL A 184 45.38 32.60 -20.25
CA VAL A 184 46.35 32.54 -21.35
C VAL A 184 47.53 33.45 -21.07
N ARG A 185 48.71 33.04 -21.51
CA ARG A 185 49.93 33.85 -21.53
C ARG A 185 50.31 34.18 -22.96
N ARG A 186 50.55 35.47 -23.20
CA ARG A 186 51.05 35.96 -24.47
C ARG A 186 52.56 35.73 -24.58
N ASN A 187 52.96 35.09 -25.66
CA ASN A 187 54.35 34.98 -26.10
C ASN A 187 54.62 35.97 -27.25
N ALA A 188 55.87 36.02 -27.72
CA ALA A 188 56.24 36.84 -28.86
C ALA A 188 55.36 36.49 -30.07
N GLY A 189 54.80 37.50 -30.73
CA GLY A 189 53.95 37.34 -31.91
C GLY A 189 52.48 36.98 -31.65
N GLY A 190 52.02 36.89 -30.40
CA GLY A 190 50.61 36.64 -30.09
C GLY A 190 49.71 37.79 -30.54
N ALA A 191 48.74 37.51 -31.41
CA ALA A 191 47.76 38.49 -31.88
C ALA A 191 46.70 38.79 -30.81
N LEU A 192 46.39 40.06 -30.58
CA LEU A 192 45.34 40.46 -29.63
C LEU A 192 43.92 40.16 -30.14
N THR A 193 43.77 40.05 -31.46
CA THR A 193 42.52 39.70 -32.14
C THR A 193 42.16 38.22 -32.06
N SER A 194 43.01 37.39 -31.45
CA SER A 194 42.71 35.96 -31.24
C SER A 194 43.61 35.37 -30.16
N PHE A 195 43.06 35.15 -28.97
CA PHE A 195 43.73 34.44 -27.88
C PHE A 195 43.59 32.93 -28.04
N ALA A 196 42.35 32.50 -28.28
CA ALA A 196 41.96 31.10 -28.37
C ALA A 196 40.65 30.95 -29.16
N THR A 197 40.32 29.73 -29.53
CA THR A 197 39.07 29.36 -30.22
C THR A 197 38.35 28.24 -29.47
N LEU A 198 37.02 28.32 -29.43
CA LEU A 198 36.17 27.27 -28.88
C LEU A 198 36.33 25.95 -29.68
N PRO A 199 36.42 24.80 -29.01
CA PRO A 199 36.46 23.51 -29.66
C PRO A 199 35.14 23.22 -30.39
N PRO A 200 35.14 22.44 -31.49
CA PRO A 200 33.95 22.20 -32.31
C PRO A 200 32.71 21.74 -31.53
N ALA A 201 32.91 20.87 -30.53
CA ALA A 201 31.84 20.33 -29.68
C ALA A 201 31.08 21.39 -28.87
N VAL A 202 31.76 22.48 -28.51
CA VAL A 202 31.17 23.62 -27.78
C VAL A 202 30.70 24.69 -28.76
N LYS A 203 31.49 24.97 -29.80
CA LYS A 203 31.18 26.00 -30.81
C LYS A 203 29.82 25.77 -31.48
N SER A 204 29.48 24.54 -31.82
CA SER A 204 28.21 24.21 -32.48
C SER A 204 26.95 24.52 -31.66
N ARG A 205 27.11 24.97 -30.40
CA ARG A 205 26.01 25.35 -29.49
C ARG A 205 25.80 26.86 -29.38
N ILE A 206 26.55 27.67 -30.11
CA ILE A 206 26.47 29.15 -30.02
C ILE A 206 26.39 29.84 -31.40
N THR A 207 26.15 29.08 -32.48
CA THR A 207 26.30 29.54 -33.87
C THR A 207 25.13 30.36 -34.43
N ALA A 208 23.95 30.36 -33.80
CA ALA A 208 22.75 30.99 -34.39
C ALA A 208 22.74 32.52 -34.27
N ARG A 209 23.66 33.12 -33.49
CA ARG A 209 23.75 34.56 -33.30
C ARG A 209 25.06 35.09 -33.86
N ALA A 210 25.21 35.24 -35.18
CA ALA A 210 26.43 35.73 -35.82
C ALA A 210 26.76 37.20 -35.44
N LYS A 211 27.40 37.41 -34.29
CA LYS A 211 27.82 38.72 -33.76
C LYS A 211 29.07 38.55 -32.90
N ASP A 212 29.94 39.56 -32.93
CA ASP A 212 30.94 39.74 -31.89
C ASP A 212 30.22 40.17 -30.60
N ALA A 213 30.30 39.33 -29.58
CA ALA A 213 29.66 39.56 -28.29
C ALA A 213 30.69 40.05 -27.28
N PHE A 214 30.41 41.19 -26.64
CA PHE A 214 31.09 41.56 -25.40
C PHE A 214 30.72 40.54 -24.31
N VAL A 215 31.71 39.84 -23.77
CA VAL A 215 31.52 38.78 -22.75
C VAL A 215 32.14 39.12 -21.40
N GLY A 216 32.89 40.23 -21.32
CA GLY A 216 33.40 40.72 -20.05
C GLY A 216 34.57 41.68 -20.21
N ALA A 217 35.24 41.96 -19.09
CA ALA A 217 36.48 42.71 -19.04
C ALA A 217 37.53 41.93 -18.22
N PHE A 218 38.80 42.25 -18.39
CA PHE A 218 39.89 41.62 -17.67
C PHE A 218 40.91 42.62 -17.12
N CYS A 219 41.64 42.18 -16.10
CA CYS A 219 42.88 42.80 -15.62
C CYS A 219 44.01 41.81 -15.87
N ALA A 220 44.95 42.19 -16.73
CA ALA A 220 46.10 41.38 -17.10
C ALA A 220 47.32 41.76 -16.28
N LEU A 221 48.17 40.76 -15.98
CA LEU A 221 49.43 40.93 -15.26
C LEU A 221 50.59 40.58 -16.18
N HIS A 222 51.57 41.48 -16.29
CA HIS A 222 52.81 41.21 -17.00
C HIS A 222 53.85 40.57 -16.07
N THR A 223 54.81 39.83 -16.63
CA THR A 223 55.90 39.20 -15.86
C THR A 223 56.81 40.19 -15.12
N ASN A 224 56.83 41.46 -15.53
CA ASN A 224 57.55 42.54 -14.84
C ASN A 224 56.69 43.26 -13.77
N GLY A 225 55.46 42.81 -13.51
CA GLY A 225 54.56 43.40 -12.53
C GLY A 225 53.62 44.49 -13.07
N SER A 226 53.77 44.93 -14.32
CA SER A 226 52.85 45.88 -14.96
C SER A 226 51.43 45.31 -15.09
N ARG A 227 50.43 46.20 -15.12
CA ARG A 227 49.02 45.84 -15.27
C ARG A 227 48.46 46.46 -16.55
N ALA A 228 47.55 45.73 -17.18
CA ALA A 228 46.79 46.21 -18.33
C ALA A 228 45.32 45.81 -18.15
N PHE A 229 44.44 46.54 -18.83
CA PHE A 229 43.01 46.31 -18.78
C PHE A 229 42.50 46.16 -20.20
N GLY A 230 41.41 45.43 -20.37
CA GLY A 230 40.79 45.29 -21.67
C GLY A 230 39.44 44.61 -21.58
N GLU A 231 38.77 44.62 -22.71
CA GLU A 231 37.50 43.96 -22.92
C GLU A 231 37.71 42.57 -23.52
N LEU A 232 36.82 41.64 -23.20
CA LEU A 232 36.83 40.30 -23.73
C LEU A 232 35.65 40.13 -24.67
N TYR A 233 35.93 39.64 -25.87
CA TYR A 233 34.95 39.39 -26.91
C TYR A 233 34.93 37.93 -27.32
N LEU A 234 33.75 37.46 -27.69
CA LEU A 234 33.51 36.16 -28.31
C LEU A 234 32.87 36.38 -29.69
N THR A 235 33.57 35.99 -30.76
CA THR A 235 32.99 35.89 -32.09
C THR A 235 32.25 34.57 -32.20
N THR A 236 30.93 34.59 -32.11
CA THR A 236 30.08 33.38 -32.10
C THR A 236 30.16 32.55 -33.39
N THR A 237 30.39 33.19 -34.54
CA THR A 237 30.51 32.51 -35.84
C THR A 237 31.70 31.55 -35.89
N ASN A 238 32.85 31.97 -35.35
CA ASN A 238 34.09 31.22 -35.42
C ASN A 238 34.55 30.66 -34.07
N GLY A 239 33.89 31.07 -32.98
CA GLY A 239 34.24 30.71 -31.60
C GLY A 239 35.51 31.39 -31.09
N VAL A 240 35.94 32.49 -31.71
CA VAL A 240 37.20 33.17 -31.35
C VAL A 240 36.99 34.00 -30.10
N ILE A 241 37.89 33.85 -29.14
CA ILE A 241 37.99 34.67 -27.93
C ILE A 241 39.18 35.61 -28.10
N ALA A 242 38.94 36.91 -27.92
CA ALA A 242 39.91 37.95 -28.20
C ALA A 242 39.67 39.18 -27.31
N THR A 243 40.59 40.14 -27.36
CA THR A 243 40.25 41.50 -26.97
C THR A 243 39.75 42.27 -28.18
N GLY A 244 38.78 43.17 -27.95
CA GLY A 244 38.32 44.13 -28.94
C GLY A 244 39.28 45.32 -29.04
N ASP A 245 38.79 46.42 -29.62
CA ASP A 245 39.56 47.65 -29.82
C ASP A 245 39.97 48.33 -28.50
N TYR A 246 39.32 47.99 -27.38
CA TYR A 246 39.58 48.57 -26.07
C TYR A 246 40.51 47.69 -25.23
N THR A 247 41.81 47.96 -25.34
CA THR A 247 42.83 47.36 -24.46
C THR A 247 44.03 48.27 -24.24
N THR A 248 44.64 48.16 -23.07
CA THR A 248 45.96 48.76 -22.76
C THR A 248 47.08 47.73 -22.81
N LEU A 249 46.84 46.54 -23.38
CA LEU A 249 47.89 45.57 -23.66
C LEU A 249 48.81 46.12 -24.75
N ASP A 250 50.11 46.12 -24.47
CA ASP A 250 51.11 46.50 -25.47
C ASP A 250 51.48 45.32 -26.39
N GLY A 251 52.45 45.52 -27.29
CA GLY A 251 52.95 44.50 -28.22
C GLY A 251 53.87 43.44 -27.61
N ASN A 252 54.18 43.50 -26.31
CA ASN A 252 55.20 42.67 -25.68
C ASN A 252 54.68 41.29 -25.19
N ALA A 253 55.60 40.35 -25.07
CA ALA A 253 55.36 39.03 -24.49
C ALA A 253 55.42 39.07 -22.97
N GLY A 254 54.63 38.23 -22.28
CA GLY A 254 54.65 38.10 -20.82
C GLY A 254 53.33 38.43 -20.14
N TRP A 255 52.34 38.97 -20.88
CA TRP A 255 51.01 39.22 -20.35
C TRP A 255 50.26 37.93 -20.04
N VAL A 256 49.72 37.84 -18.83
CA VAL A 256 48.78 36.81 -18.40
C VAL A 256 47.38 37.42 -18.34
N ILE A 257 46.44 36.80 -19.05
CA ILE A 257 45.07 37.27 -19.18
C ILE A 257 44.12 36.18 -18.65
N PRO A 258 43.32 36.45 -17.61
CA PRO A 258 42.24 35.56 -17.22
C PRO A 258 41.12 35.62 -18.26
N ILE A 259 40.65 34.46 -18.71
CA ILE A 259 39.55 34.34 -19.66
C ILE A 259 38.41 33.54 -19.01
N THR A 260 37.63 34.23 -18.18
CA THR A 260 36.51 33.63 -17.45
C THR A 260 35.24 34.41 -17.74
N PHE A 261 34.23 33.74 -18.29
CA PHE A 261 32.93 34.35 -18.55
C PHE A 261 31.85 33.28 -18.75
N SER A 262 30.59 33.72 -18.72
CA SER A 262 29.44 32.94 -19.15
C SER A 262 28.71 33.67 -20.28
N PHE A 263 28.08 32.90 -21.17
CA PHE A 263 27.37 33.44 -22.34
C PHE A 263 26.16 32.57 -22.68
N ILE A 264 25.03 33.18 -23.04
CA ILE A 264 23.81 32.46 -23.42
C ILE A 264 23.93 32.04 -24.89
N GLY A 265 23.97 30.74 -25.14
CA GLY A 265 23.99 30.17 -26.49
C GLY A 265 22.62 29.68 -26.95
N ASP A 266 22.65 28.79 -27.94
CA ASP A 266 21.46 28.25 -28.59
C ASP A 266 21.00 27.00 -27.82
N LEU A 267 19.70 26.97 -27.50
CA LEU A 267 19.04 25.81 -26.89
C LEU A 267 18.77 24.71 -27.91
#